data_AF-A0A5C7PS53-F1
#
_entry.id   AF-A0A5C7PS53-F1
#
_cell.length_a   1.000
_cell.length_b   1.000
_cell.length_c   1.000
_cell.angle_alpha   90.00
_cell.angle_beta   90.00
_cell.angle_gamma   90.00
#
_symmetry.space_group_name_H-M   'P 1'
#
loop_
_entity.id
_entity.type
_entity.pdbx_description
1 polymer ?
#
loop_
_entity_poly.entity_id
_entity_poly.type
_entity_poly.pdbx_seq_one_letter_code
_entity_poly.pdbx_strand_id
1 'polypeptide(L)'
;MPEPSQMTDRNFLLHAFRGNAAAVEYVLMIAQVVGVWDDLIDKDKVASDADINQAFWNLAVMIPRNPFFQAHMVDLLPVTATGICNWLIANKYEKKLFETRGIEIAHAIRYSIADVAILAAALIGGPKWVEEVGPELRMRSQRSDFKEYVDSLTARKG
;
A
#
# COMPACT_ATOMS: atom_id res chain seq x y z
N MET A 1 -21.92 8.76 12.71
CA MET A 1 -20.45 8.73 12.57
C MET A 1 -20.08 9.74 11.50
N PRO A 2 -18.92 10.41 11.57
CA PRO A 2 -18.47 11.29 10.48
C PRO A 2 -18.39 10.52 9.15
N GLU A 3 -18.58 11.21 8.03
CA GLU A 3 -18.41 10.62 6.69
C GLU A 3 -16.99 10.03 6.55
N PRO A 4 -16.81 8.88 5.88
CA PRO A 4 -15.49 8.24 5.72
C PRO A 4 -14.41 9.21 5.25
N SER A 5 -14.69 10.05 4.25
CA SER A 5 -13.77 11.06 3.70
C SER A 5 -13.32 12.14 4.70
N GLN A 6 -14.06 12.34 5.79
CA GLN A 6 -13.75 13.32 6.85
C GLN A 6 -12.93 12.72 7.99
N MET A 7 -12.70 11.40 7.99
CA MET A 7 -11.90 10.72 9.00
C MET A 7 -10.40 10.83 8.70
N THR A 8 -9.58 10.86 9.76
CA THR A 8 -8.15 10.59 9.64
C THR A 8 -7.93 9.17 9.12
N ASP A 9 -6.79 8.92 8.45
CA ASP A 9 -6.46 7.59 7.90
C ASP A 9 -6.57 6.49 8.95
N ARG A 10 -6.05 6.74 10.16
CA ARG A 10 -6.11 5.76 11.26
C ARG A 10 -7.54 5.48 11.72
N ASN A 11 -8.37 6.51 11.87
CA ASN A 11 -9.76 6.34 12.30
C ASN A 11 -10.59 5.62 11.25
N PHE A 12 -10.36 5.93 9.97
CA PHE A 12 -11.00 5.22 8.88
C PHE A 12 -10.56 3.75 8.84
N LEU A 13 -9.26 3.45 8.95
CA LEU A 13 -8.78 2.07 9.01
C LEU A 13 -9.37 1.30 10.19
N LEU A 14 -9.50 1.92 11.36
CA LEU A 14 -10.13 1.29 12.52
C LEU A 14 -11.61 0.97 12.24
N HIS A 15 -12.34 1.86 11.57
CA HIS A 15 -13.69 1.59 11.12
C HIS A 15 -13.73 0.45 10.07
N ALA A 16 -12.91 0.55 9.03
CA ALA A 16 -12.81 -0.42 7.94
C ALA A 16 -12.42 -1.82 8.44
N PHE A 17 -11.66 -1.91 9.53
CA PHE A 17 -11.27 -3.17 10.16
C PHE A 17 -12.13 -3.50 11.38
N ARG A 18 -13.33 -2.91 11.51
CA ARG A 18 -14.33 -3.21 12.55
C ARG A 18 -13.77 -3.20 13.97
N GLY A 19 -12.89 -2.24 14.26
CA GLY A 19 -12.24 -2.10 15.56
C GLY A 19 -11.02 -3.00 15.78
N ASN A 20 -10.61 -3.80 14.80
CA ASN A 20 -9.43 -4.66 14.89
C ASN A 20 -8.14 -3.83 14.82
N ALA A 21 -7.64 -3.42 15.99
CA ALA A 21 -6.42 -2.63 16.11
C ALA A 21 -5.18 -3.36 15.57
N ALA A 22 -5.10 -4.69 15.71
CA ALA A 22 -3.97 -5.47 15.20
C ALA A 22 -3.90 -5.44 13.67
N ALA A 23 -5.05 -5.47 12.98
CA ALA A 23 -5.12 -5.30 11.52
C ALA A 23 -4.69 -3.89 11.09
N VAL A 24 -5.12 -2.85 11.82
CA VAL A 24 -4.69 -1.46 11.57
C VAL A 24 -3.17 -1.35 11.69
N GLU A 25 -2.60 -1.86 12.77
CA GLU A 25 -1.15 -1.85 13.00
C GLU A 25 -0.40 -2.61 11.91
N TYR A 26 -0.89 -3.78 11.52
CA TYR A 26 -0.29 -4.57 10.43
C TYR A 26 -0.25 -3.79 9.12
N VAL A 27 -1.38 -3.23 8.67
CA VAL A 27 -1.46 -2.49 7.40
C VAL A 27 -0.59 -1.23 7.43
N LEU A 28 -0.54 -0.52 8.56
CA LEU A 28 0.33 0.64 8.71
C LEU A 28 1.81 0.28 8.71
N MET A 29 2.20 -0.85 9.32
CA MET A 29 3.58 -1.35 9.23
C MET A 29 3.96 -1.71 7.80
N ILE A 30 3.07 -2.38 7.05
CA ILE A 30 3.30 -2.68 5.63
C ILE A 30 3.46 -1.39 4.83
N ALA A 31 2.58 -0.41 5.01
CA ALA A 31 2.64 0.88 4.33
C ALA A 31 3.97 1.62 4.62
N GLN A 32 4.43 1.61 5.87
CA GLN A 32 5.71 2.21 6.24
C GLN A 32 6.90 1.46 5.62
N VAL A 33 6.91 0.12 5.65
CA VAL A 33 7.98 -0.67 5.05
C VAL A 33 8.08 -0.42 3.55
N VAL A 34 6.97 -0.42 2.83
CA VAL A 34 7.01 -0.23 1.36
C VAL A 34 7.28 1.21 0.96
N GLY A 35 6.86 2.20 1.77
CA GLY A 35 7.24 3.60 1.56
C GLY A 35 8.75 3.80 1.68
N VAL A 36 9.36 3.26 2.73
CA VAL A 36 10.83 3.30 2.92
C VAL A 36 11.54 2.54 1.80
N TRP A 37 11.01 1.40 1.37
CA TRP A 37 11.59 0.66 0.24
C TRP A 37 11.53 1.48 -1.07
N ASP A 38 10.43 2.18 -1.33
CA ASP A 38 10.29 3.06 -2.50
C ASP A 38 11.35 4.17 -2.46
N ASP A 39 11.44 4.92 -1.36
CA ASP A 39 12.41 6.01 -1.16
C ASP A 39 13.87 5.54 -1.36
N LEU A 40 14.20 4.32 -0.89
CA LEU A 40 15.55 3.74 -1.05
C LEU A 40 15.89 3.39 -2.51
N ILE A 41 14.88 3.09 -3.33
CA ILE A 41 15.04 2.60 -4.71
C ILE A 41 14.92 3.72 -5.72
N ASP A 42 13.95 4.62 -5.55
CA ASP A 42 13.76 5.77 -6.44
C ASP A 42 14.75 6.90 -6.15
N LYS A 43 15.23 6.99 -4.90
CA LYS A 43 16.15 8.03 -4.40
C LYS A 43 15.62 9.44 -4.62
N ASP A 44 14.29 9.61 -4.68
CA ASP A 44 13.67 10.92 -4.83
C ASP A 44 13.50 11.65 -3.48
N LYS A 45 13.59 10.89 -2.38
CA LYS A 45 13.61 11.34 -0.99
C LYS A 45 14.73 10.67 -0.21
N VAL A 46 15.23 11.37 0.80
CA VAL A 46 16.21 10.81 1.74
C VAL A 46 15.46 10.08 2.85
N ALA A 47 15.49 8.75 2.82
CA ALA A 47 15.06 7.94 3.95
C ALA A 47 16.05 8.11 5.12
N SER A 48 15.56 8.44 6.31
CA SER A 48 16.43 8.58 7.48
C SER A 48 16.91 7.23 8.00
N ASP A 49 18.07 7.20 8.66
CA ASP A 49 18.57 5.99 9.32
C ASP A 49 17.55 5.40 10.30
N ALA A 50 16.77 6.26 10.96
CA ALA A 50 15.72 5.83 11.88
C ALA A 50 14.58 5.12 11.13
N ASP A 51 14.12 5.66 10.00
CA ASP A 51 13.06 5.07 9.19
C ASP A 51 13.49 3.73 8.60
N ILE A 52 14.74 3.65 8.12
CA ILE A 52 15.33 2.42 7.60
C ILE A 52 15.39 1.36 8.71
N ASN A 53 15.99 1.68 9.85
CA ASN A 53 16.07 0.75 10.98
C ASN A 53 14.67 0.28 11.45
N GLN A 54 13.70 1.19 11.51
CA GLN A 54 12.33 0.86 11.88
C GLN A 54 11.64 -0.02 10.84
N ALA A 55 11.84 0.22 9.54
CA ALA A 55 11.29 -0.63 8.47
C ALA A 55 11.83 -2.06 8.56
N PHE A 56 13.14 -2.22 8.76
CA PHE A 56 13.76 -3.54 8.93
C PHE A 56 13.29 -4.24 10.21
N TRP A 57 13.15 -3.51 11.32
CA TRP A 57 12.58 -4.06 12.55
C TRP A 57 11.11 -4.48 12.38
N ASN A 58 10.32 -3.67 11.67
CA ASN A 58 8.93 -3.99 11.38
C ASN A 58 8.84 -5.28 10.54
N LEU A 59 9.63 -5.38 9.49
CA LEU A 59 9.67 -6.55 8.61
C LEU A 59 10.13 -7.82 9.33
N ALA A 60 11.21 -7.74 10.10
CA ALA A 60 11.84 -8.90 10.71
C ALA A 60 11.18 -9.34 12.04
N VAL A 61 10.58 -8.41 12.78
CA VAL A 61 10.12 -8.67 14.16
C VAL A 61 8.65 -8.33 14.36
N MET A 62 8.22 -7.10 14.05
CA MET A 62 6.88 -6.65 14.45
C MET A 62 5.77 -7.28 13.61
N ILE A 63 5.94 -7.38 12.30
CA ILE A 63 4.97 -8.03 11.40
C ILE A 63 4.82 -9.52 11.77
N PRO A 64 5.89 -10.32 11.89
CA PRO A 64 5.76 -11.72 12.32
C PRO A 64 5.11 -11.89 13.70
N ARG A 65 5.24 -10.92 14.60
CA ARG A 65 4.61 -10.95 15.93
C ARG A 65 3.18 -10.42 15.97
N ASN A 66 2.71 -9.78 14.91
CA ASN A 66 1.39 -9.17 14.90
C ASN A 66 0.30 -10.27 14.94
N PRO A 67 -0.68 -10.21 15.87
CA PRO A 67 -1.70 -11.25 16.00
C PRO A 67 -2.58 -11.44 14.77
N PHE A 68 -2.90 -10.35 14.06
CA PHE A 68 -3.70 -10.42 12.83
C PHE A 68 -2.90 -11.09 11.71
N PHE A 69 -1.62 -10.75 11.57
CA PHE A 69 -0.74 -11.42 10.62
C PHE A 69 -0.60 -12.92 10.94
N GLN A 70 -0.33 -13.29 12.19
CA GLN A 70 -0.23 -14.70 12.60
C GLN A 70 -1.50 -15.51 12.26
N ALA A 71 -2.68 -14.91 12.46
CA ALA A 71 -3.96 -15.57 12.17
C ALA A 71 -4.25 -15.75 10.68
N HIS A 72 -3.70 -14.88 9.81
CA HIS A 72 -4.08 -14.79 8.39
C HIS A 72 -2.90 -14.82 7.41
N MET A 73 -1.70 -15.19 7.87
CA MET A 73 -0.48 -15.10 7.05
C MET A 73 -0.57 -15.92 5.75
N VAL A 74 -1.30 -17.04 5.76
CA VAL A 74 -1.50 -17.89 4.57
C VAL A 74 -2.24 -17.14 3.47
N ASP A 75 -3.18 -16.26 3.82
CA ASP A 75 -3.94 -15.44 2.88
C ASP A 75 -3.21 -14.14 2.54
N LEU A 76 -2.56 -13.52 3.53
CA LEU A 76 -1.93 -12.20 3.39
C LEU A 76 -0.62 -12.24 2.58
N LEU A 77 0.19 -13.28 2.74
CA LEU A 77 1.50 -13.37 2.08
C LEU A 77 1.40 -13.41 0.54
N PRO A 78 0.49 -14.18 -0.09
CA PRO A 78 0.33 -14.14 -1.55
C PRO A 78 0.00 -12.76 -2.11
N VAL A 79 -0.91 -12.01 -1.46
CA VAL A 79 -1.29 -10.65 -1.90
C VAL A 79 -0.13 -9.68 -1.72
N THR A 80 0.59 -9.79 -0.60
CA THR A 80 1.78 -8.98 -0.33
C THR A 80 2.86 -9.23 -1.38
N ALA A 81 3.16 -10.50 -1.68
CA ALA A 81 4.14 -10.88 -2.69
C ALA A 81 3.73 -10.40 -4.09
N THR A 82 2.46 -10.54 -4.44
CA THR A 82 1.93 -10.06 -5.73
C THR A 82 2.06 -8.53 -5.85
N GLY A 83 1.74 -7.80 -4.79
CA GLY A 83 1.89 -6.34 -4.74
C GLY A 83 3.34 -5.90 -4.95
N ILE A 84 4.31 -6.57 -4.30
CA ILE A 84 5.75 -6.31 -4.48
C ILE A 84 6.18 -6.61 -5.92
N CYS A 85 5.78 -7.76 -6.47
CA CYS A 85 6.08 -8.11 -7.86
C CYS A 85 5.52 -7.08 -8.85
N ASN A 86 4.28 -6.64 -8.65
CA ASN A 86 3.65 -5.62 -9.49
C ASN A 86 4.37 -4.27 -9.41
N TRP A 87 4.81 -3.86 -8.23
CA TRP A 87 5.63 -2.65 -8.06
C TRP A 87 6.98 -2.78 -8.80
N LEU A 88 7.66 -3.93 -8.69
CA LEU A 88 8.90 -4.19 -9.44
C LEU A 88 8.69 -4.13 -10.96
N ILE A 89 7.56 -4.65 -11.46
CA ILE A 89 7.17 -4.62 -12.88
C ILE A 89 6.87 -3.18 -13.31
N ALA A 90 6.09 -2.42 -12.53
CA ALA A 90 5.78 -1.01 -12.79
C ALA A 90 7.07 -0.18 -12.93
N ASN A 91 8.02 -0.35 -12.00
CA ASN A 91 9.32 0.31 -12.05
C ASN A 91 10.14 -0.01 -13.31
N LYS A 92 9.91 -1.17 -13.95
CA LYS A 92 10.54 -1.51 -15.25
C LYS A 92 9.86 -0.79 -16.40
N TYR A 93 8.53 -0.68 -16.37
CA TYR A 93 7.78 0.09 -17.38
C TYR A 93 8.10 1.58 -17.31
N GLU A 94 8.18 2.18 -16.11
CA GLU A 94 8.49 3.61 -15.92
C GLU A 94 9.83 4.02 -16.55
N LYS A 95 10.82 3.12 -16.59
CA LYS A 95 12.10 3.39 -17.25
C LYS A 95 11.92 3.64 -18.76
N LYS A 96 10.90 3.05 -19.36
CA LYS A 96 10.51 3.17 -20.78
C LYS A 96 9.39 4.20 -21.00
N LEU A 97 9.55 5.39 -20.43
CA LEU A 97 8.60 6.52 -20.44
C LEU A 97 7.87 6.87 -21.75
N PHE A 98 8.37 6.47 -22.91
CA PHE A 98 7.73 6.74 -24.21
C PHE A 98 6.86 5.57 -24.74
N GLU A 99 6.80 4.46 -24.01
CA GLU A 99 5.91 3.34 -24.30
C GLU A 99 4.57 3.57 -23.58
N THR A 100 3.64 4.28 -24.22
CA THR A 100 2.35 4.70 -23.64
C THR A 100 1.62 3.55 -22.93
N ARG A 101 1.58 2.37 -23.57
CA ARG A 101 0.94 1.19 -23.00
C ARG A 101 1.59 0.70 -21.71
N GLY A 102 2.92 0.76 -21.62
CA GLY A 102 3.65 0.37 -20.42
C GLY A 102 3.35 1.29 -19.24
N ILE A 103 3.25 2.61 -19.49
CA ILE A 103 2.95 3.61 -18.45
C ILE A 103 1.51 3.49 -17.93
N GLU A 104 0.53 3.22 -18.80
CA GLU A 104 -0.83 2.89 -18.38
C GLU A 104 -0.87 1.68 -17.44
N ILE A 105 -0.16 0.61 -17.80
CA ILE A 105 -0.08 -0.61 -16.98
C ILE A 105 0.63 -0.30 -15.65
N ALA A 106 1.73 0.44 -15.68
CA ALA A 106 2.47 0.83 -14.48
C ALA A 106 1.59 1.59 -13.49
N HIS A 107 0.81 2.57 -13.97
CA HIS A 107 -0.14 3.33 -13.14
C HIS A 107 -1.17 2.42 -12.47
N ALA A 108 -1.70 1.45 -13.21
CA ALA A 108 -2.71 0.53 -12.71
C ALA A 108 -2.17 -0.41 -11.62
N ILE A 109 -0.94 -0.92 -11.76
CA ILE A 109 -0.42 -1.99 -10.89
C ILE A 109 0.50 -1.51 -9.77
N ARG A 110 1.06 -0.28 -9.84
CA ARG A 110 2.04 0.19 -8.85
C ARG A 110 1.50 0.28 -7.43
N TYR A 111 0.19 0.45 -7.27
CA TYR A 111 -0.48 0.52 -5.96
C TYR A 111 -1.03 -0.82 -5.48
N SER A 112 -0.75 -1.95 -6.16
CA SER A 112 -1.29 -3.27 -5.79
C SER A 112 -0.92 -3.72 -4.38
N ILE A 113 0.14 -3.19 -3.76
CA ILE A 113 0.44 -3.49 -2.35
C ILE A 113 -0.69 -3.04 -1.40
N ALA A 114 -1.47 -2.01 -1.78
CA ALA A 114 -2.62 -1.56 -1.02
C ALA A 114 -3.75 -2.59 -0.97
N ASP A 115 -3.74 -3.60 -1.84
CA ASP A 115 -4.71 -4.69 -1.85
C ASP A 115 -4.63 -5.53 -0.57
N VAL A 116 -3.50 -5.47 0.16
CA VAL A 116 -3.38 -6.04 1.51
C VAL A 116 -4.42 -5.47 2.47
N ALA A 117 -4.72 -4.17 2.39
CA ALA A 117 -5.74 -3.54 3.22
C ALA A 117 -7.16 -3.99 2.83
N ILE A 118 -7.40 -4.20 1.53
CA ILE A 118 -8.67 -4.70 1.00
C ILE A 118 -8.90 -6.13 1.48
N LEU A 119 -7.89 -7.00 1.36
CA LEU A 119 -7.96 -8.37 1.86
C LEU A 119 -8.14 -8.40 3.37
N ALA A 120 -7.47 -7.52 4.13
CA ALA A 120 -7.66 -7.43 5.57
C ALA A 120 -9.12 -7.10 5.94
N ALA A 121 -9.75 -6.14 5.25
CA ALA A 121 -11.17 -5.84 5.43
C ALA A 121 -12.06 -7.04 5.06
N ALA A 122 -11.72 -7.79 4.00
CA ALA A 122 -12.44 -8.99 3.57
C ALA A 122 -12.37 -10.11 4.61
N LEU A 123 -11.19 -10.36 5.20
CA LEU A 123 -10.98 -11.38 6.22
C LEU A 123 -11.75 -11.09 7.52
N ILE A 124 -11.98 -9.81 7.82
CA ILE A 124 -12.69 -9.37 9.04
C ILE A 124 -14.21 -9.30 8.83
N GLY A 125 -14.66 -8.68 7.74
CA GLY A 125 -16.06 -8.35 7.51
C GLY A 125 -16.74 -9.12 6.37
N GLY A 126 -15.98 -9.90 5.61
CA GLY A 126 -16.45 -10.60 4.42
C GLY A 126 -16.56 -9.70 3.18
N PRO A 127 -16.87 -10.28 2.00
CA PRO A 127 -16.92 -9.56 0.72
C PRO A 127 -17.92 -8.39 0.70
N LYS A 128 -19.11 -8.56 1.30
CA LYS A 128 -20.11 -7.48 1.38
C LYS A 128 -19.62 -6.26 2.13
N TRP A 129 -18.83 -6.46 3.19
CA TRP A 129 -18.25 -5.34 3.92
C TRP A 129 -17.22 -4.58 3.08
N VAL A 130 -16.46 -5.29 2.23
CA VAL A 130 -15.52 -4.66 1.30
C VAL A 130 -16.24 -3.80 0.27
N GLU A 131 -17.45 -4.16 -0.16
CA GLU A 131 -18.25 -3.30 -1.04
C GLU A 131 -18.56 -1.93 -0.39
N GLU A 132 -18.68 -1.89 0.95
CA GLU A 132 -18.95 -0.66 1.70
C GLU A 132 -17.69 0.18 1.93
N VAL A 133 -16.57 -0.42 2.36
CA VAL A 133 -15.36 0.33 2.75
C VAL A 133 -14.25 0.36 1.68
N GLY A 134 -14.32 -0.54 0.70
CA GLY A 134 -13.34 -0.70 -0.37
C GLY A 134 -13.12 0.54 -1.24
N PRO A 135 -14.17 1.28 -1.66
CA PRO A 135 -14.00 2.49 -2.46
C PRO A 135 -13.09 3.52 -1.78
N GLU A 136 -13.34 3.80 -0.49
CA GLU A 136 -12.54 4.76 0.28
C GLU A 136 -11.13 4.22 0.59
N LEU A 137 -10.99 2.92 0.87
CA LEU A 137 -9.67 2.27 0.99
C LEU A 137 -8.82 2.47 -0.27
N ARG A 138 -9.41 2.34 -1.46
CA ARG A 138 -8.71 2.57 -2.73
C ARG A 138 -8.36 4.04 -2.93
N MET A 139 -9.30 4.95 -2.69
CA MET A 139 -9.06 6.39 -2.83
C MET A 139 -7.91 6.89 -1.94
N ARG A 140 -7.79 6.38 -0.71
CA ARG A 140 -6.71 6.77 0.20
C ARG A 140 -5.34 6.20 -0.17
N SER A 141 -5.32 5.07 -0.86
CA SER A 141 -4.09 4.36 -1.23
C SER A 141 -3.55 4.74 -2.60
N GLN A 142 -4.42 5.05 -3.57
CA GLN A 142 -4.04 5.50 -4.91
C GLN A 142 -4.17 7.02 -5.01
N ARG A 143 -3.04 7.72 -4.77
CA ARG A 143 -3.03 9.16 -4.52
C ARG A 143 -2.85 10.06 -5.73
N SER A 144 -2.72 9.49 -6.93
CA SER A 144 -2.46 10.24 -8.15
C SER A 144 -3.37 9.75 -9.28
N ASP A 145 -4.00 10.68 -9.98
CA ASP A 145 -4.63 10.36 -11.26
C ASP A 145 -3.55 10.03 -12.33
N PHE A 146 -3.99 9.62 -13.52
CA PHE A 146 -3.05 9.22 -14.58
C PHE A 146 -2.22 10.40 -15.10
N LYS A 147 -2.83 11.59 -15.19
CA LYS A 147 -2.14 12.78 -15.68
C LYS A 147 -1.06 13.23 -14.70
N GLU A 148 -1.41 13.35 -13.41
CA GLU A 148 -0.47 13.70 -12.34
C GLU A 148 0.71 12.72 -12.31
N TYR A 149 0.42 11.43 -12.52
CA TYR A 149 1.45 10.40 -12.59
C TYR A 149 2.41 10.62 -13.78
N VAL A 150 1.89 10.81 -15.00
CA VAL A 150 2.73 11.06 -16.19
C VAL A 150 3.56 12.34 -16.03
N ASP A 151 2.94 13.40 -15.50
CA ASP A 151 3.63 14.66 -15.24
C ASP A 151 4.80 14.45 -14.24
N SER A 152 4.58 13.67 -13.17
CA SER A 152 5.61 13.36 -12.17
C SER A 152 6.80 12.58 -12.75
N LEU A 153 6.55 11.61 -13.62
CA LEU A 153 7.62 10.83 -14.25
C LEU A 153 8.43 11.67 -15.23
N THR A 154 7.78 12.62 -15.91
CA THR A 154 8.44 13.56 -16.82
C THR A 154 9.35 14.51 -16.05
N ALA A 155 8.86 15.04 -14.91
CA ALA A 155 9.63 15.93 -14.04
C ALA A 155 10.88 15.25 -13.43
N ARG A 156 10.84 13.94 -13.14
CA ARG A 156 11.99 13.18 -12.60
C ARG A 156 13.12 12.94 -13.62
N LYS A 157 12.86 13.12 -14.94
CA LYS A 157 13.86 12.91 -16.00
C LYS A 157 14.43 14.20 -16.60
N GLY A 158 13.80 15.35 -16.35
CA GLY A 158 14.29 16.67 -16.75
C GLY A 158 15.31 17.21 -15.76
#